data_AF-A0A0P1ATZ8-F1
#
_entry.id   AF-A0A0P1ATZ8-F1
#
_cell.length_a   1.000
_cell.length_b   1.000
_cell.length_c   1.000
_cell.angle_alpha   90.00
_cell.angle_beta   90.00
_cell.angle_gamma   90.00
#
_symmetry.space_group_name_H-M   'P 1'
#
loop_
_entity.id
_entity.type
_entity.pdbx_description
1 polymer ?
#
loop_
_entity_poly.entity_id
_entity_poly.type
_entity_poly.pdbx_seq_one_letter_code
_entity_poly.pdbx_strand_id
1 'polypeptide(L)'
;MSREAVLAIEEVTDGTNLILPDTDVSRSSKSSVSLFAPALSESEQFKKTHSLANQKELIALQRLDDKCVQLQQEGCYAKALECLEKGLVLRQHSFGSESDEVWTCCRKVGEICNLLAMTYLQQDSFRDVLELLKKAEILTKRFPAGRAVTLNNLACYYRRQGNLHKALDCLKEAFKIEARLENLSNKADTHLNMCAVLSQLGKHQSALSQAQSALVLLHEELQLGHVENIPTRTKNDGESSVTTDPTI
;
A
#
# COMPACT_ATOMS: atom_id res chain seq x y z
N MET A 1 -15.75 14.05 -5.04
CA MET A 1 -14.31 13.70 -5.15
C MET A 1 -13.97 13.54 -6.63
N SER A 2 -12.72 13.77 -7.03
CA SER A 2 -12.36 14.11 -8.40
C SER A 2 -12.29 12.92 -9.36
N ARG A 3 -12.73 13.15 -10.61
CA ARG A 3 -12.62 12.23 -11.77
C ARG A 3 -11.22 11.62 -11.95
N GLU A 4 -10.19 12.34 -11.52
CA GLU A 4 -8.80 11.86 -11.46
C GLU A 4 -8.61 10.58 -10.65
N ALA A 5 -9.36 10.36 -9.57
CA ALA A 5 -9.16 9.20 -8.70
C ALA A 5 -9.69 7.90 -9.32
N VAL A 6 -10.75 8.01 -10.12
CA VAL A 6 -11.32 6.88 -10.88
C VAL A 6 -10.42 6.57 -12.08
N LEU A 7 -10.03 7.60 -12.86
CA LEU A 7 -9.08 7.47 -13.96
C LEU A 7 -7.73 6.87 -13.50
N ALA A 8 -7.26 7.24 -12.32
CA ALA A 8 -6.05 6.70 -11.69
C ALA A 8 -6.13 5.21 -11.35
N ILE A 9 -7.33 4.67 -11.11
CA ILE A 9 -7.53 3.23 -10.90
C ILE A 9 -7.68 2.54 -12.25
N GLU A 10 -8.43 3.13 -13.18
CA GLU A 10 -8.63 2.61 -14.55
C GLU A 10 -7.31 2.49 -15.33
N GLU A 11 -6.44 3.52 -15.30
CA GLU A 11 -5.10 3.48 -15.93
C GLU A 11 -4.19 2.37 -15.36
N VAL A 12 -4.46 1.94 -14.12
CA VAL A 12 -3.73 0.88 -13.41
C VAL A 12 -4.30 -0.51 -13.72
N THR A 13 -5.62 -0.61 -13.94
CA THR A 13 -6.35 -1.87 -14.15
C THR A 13 -6.64 -2.22 -15.61
N ASP A 14 -6.48 -1.29 -16.55
CA ASP A 14 -6.63 -1.53 -18.00
C ASP A 14 -5.69 -2.64 -18.53
N GLY A 15 -4.55 -2.87 -17.88
CA GLY A 15 -3.63 -3.97 -18.19
C GLY A 15 -4.05 -5.35 -17.63
N THR A 16 -4.98 -5.40 -16.66
CA THR A 16 -5.46 -6.66 -16.08
C THR A 16 -6.62 -7.21 -16.88
N ASN A 17 -6.33 -8.12 -17.82
CA ASN A 17 -7.32 -8.96 -18.49
C ASN A 17 -8.04 -9.88 -17.49
N LEU A 18 -9.06 -9.33 -16.82
CA LEU A 18 -10.03 -10.09 -16.06
C LEU A 18 -11.19 -10.42 -16.99
N ILE A 19 -11.28 -11.69 -17.42
CA ILE A 19 -12.53 -12.21 -17.98
C ILE A 19 -13.51 -12.26 -16.81
N LEU A 20 -14.28 -11.18 -16.65
CA LEU A 20 -15.46 -11.18 -15.79
C LEU A 20 -16.40 -12.30 -16.29
N PRO A 21 -17.05 -13.07 -15.39
CA PRO A 21 -18.02 -14.06 -15.83
C PRO A 21 -19.15 -13.35 -16.59
N ASP A 22 -19.33 -13.71 -17.87
CA ASP A 22 -20.10 -12.94 -18.85
C ASP A 22 -21.44 -12.43 -18.30
N THR A 23 -21.55 -11.11 -18.14
CA THR A 23 -22.83 -10.41 -17.96
C THR A 23 -23.47 -10.08 -19.31
N ASP A 24 -23.25 -10.92 -20.31
CA ASP A 24 -23.83 -10.76 -21.64
C ASP A 24 -25.32 -11.15 -21.62
N VAL A 25 -26.16 -10.19 -21.23
CA VAL A 25 -27.61 -10.27 -21.36
C VAL A 25 -28.02 -9.95 -22.81
N SER A 26 -27.48 -10.69 -23.77
CA SER A 26 -27.91 -10.66 -25.17
C SER A 26 -28.57 -11.99 -25.59
N ARG A 27 -29.90 -11.94 -25.60
CA ARG A 27 -30.85 -12.79 -26.36
C ARG A 27 -30.35 -14.21 -26.76
N SER A 28 -30.66 -15.21 -25.94
CA SER A 28 -30.97 -16.54 -26.46
C SER A 28 -32.44 -16.88 -26.24
N SER A 29 -33.07 -17.42 -27.28
CA SER A 29 -34.51 -17.63 -27.37
C SER A 29 -34.98 -18.93 -26.71
N LYS A 30 -36.14 -18.85 -26.03
CA LYS A 30 -37.00 -19.92 -25.51
C LYS A 30 -36.78 -21.34 -26.10
N SER A 31 -36.67 -22.34 -25.21
CA SER A 31 -37.50 -23.55 -25.28
C SER A 31 -37.60 -24.27 -23.92
N SER A 32 -38.73 -24.97 -23.73
CA SER A 32 -39.17 -25.92 -22.68
C SER A 32 -38.08 -26.65 -21.85
N VAL A 33 -38.30 -27.04 -20.59
CA VAL A 33 -39.41 -27.88 -20.05
C VAL A 33 -39.75 -27.55 -18.58
N SER A 34 -40.99 -27.82 -18.16
CA SER A 34 -41.51 -27.61 -16.81
C SER A 34 -41.06 -28.64 -15.74
N LEU A 35 -40.68 -28.17 -14.55
CA LEU A 35 -40.95 -28.87 -13.29
C LEU A 35 -41.47 -27.85 -12.25
N PHE A 36 -42.32 -28.31 -11.33
CA PHE A 36 -43.04 -27.47 -10.35
C PHE A 36 -42.11 -26.67 -9.42
N ALA A 37 -41.99 -25.38 -9.69
CA ALA A 37 -41.56 -24.35 -8.74
C ALA A 37 -42.45 -23.12 -8.95
N PRO A 38 -42.82 -22.36 -7.89
CA PRO A 38 -43.58 -21.13 -8.07
C PRO A 38 -42.77 -20.16 -8.95
N ALA A 39 -43.37 -19.72 -10.05
CA ALA A 39 -42.74 -18.81 -10.99
C ALA A 39 -42.59 -17.42 -10.33
N LEU A 40 -41.41 -17.18 -9.76
CA LEU A 40 -40.98 -15.87 -9.27
C LEU A 40 -41.19 -14.82 -10.37
N SER A 41 -41.65 -13.62 -10.01
CA SER A 41 -41.78 -12.52 -10.97
C SER A 41 -40.43 -12.19 -11.60
N GLU A 42 -40.41 -11.59 -12.81
CA GLU A 42 -39.16 -11.19 -13.47
C GLU A 42 -38.30 -10.28 -12.57
N SER A 43 -38.94 -9.46 -11.73
CA SER A 43 -38.26 -8.61 -10.73
C SER A 43 -37.58 -9.40 -9.60
N GLU A 44 -38.16 -10.52 -9.18
CA GLU A 44 -37.60 -11.41 -8.16
C GLU A 44 -36.55 -12.34 -8.74
N GLN A 45 -36.73 -12.82 -9.98
CA GLN A 45 -35.70 -13.54 -10.71
C GLN A 45 -34.46 -12.66 -10.90
N PHE A 46 -34.63 -11.42 -11.34
CA PHE A 46 -33.54 -10.44 -11.49
C PHE A 46 -32.84 -10.14 -10.16
N LYS A 47 -33.58 -9.87 -9.08
CA LYS A 47 -33.00 -9.69 -7.73
C LYS A 47 -32.23 -10.93 -7.27
N LYS A 48 -32.74 -12.13 -7.55
CA LYS A 48 -32.12 -13.40 -7.15
C LYS A 48 -30.87 -13.73 -7.98
N THR A 49 -30.87 -13.47 -9.29
CA THR A 49 -29.67 -13.64 -10.14
C THR A 49 -28.58 -12.63 -9.78
N HIS A 50 -28.95 -11.37 -9.55
CA HIS A 50 -27.99 -10.33 -9.13
C HIS A 50 -27.44 -10.61 -7.72
N SER A 51 -28.28 -11.03 -6.78
CA SER A 51 -27.83 -11.49 -5.44
C SER A 51 -26.87 -12.69 -5.51
N LEU A 52 -27.14 -13.66 -6.40
CA LEU A 52 -26.27 -14.82 -6.59
C LEU A 52 -24.95 -14.48 -7.32
N ALA A 53 -24.97 -13.51 -8.24
CA ALA A 53 -23.77 -12.99 -8.89
C ALA A 53 -22.85 -12.30 -7.86
N ASN A 54 -23.40 -11.37 -7.07
CA ASN A 54 -22.65 -10.68 -6.02
C ASN A 54 -22.08 -11.66 -4.98
N GLN A 55 -22.80 -12.74 -4.67
CA GLN A 55 -22.30 -13.80 -3.78
C GLN A 55 -21.14 -14.59 -4.39
N LYS A 56 -21.15 -14.86 -5.71
CA LYS A 56 -20.02 -15.48 -6.41
C LYS A 56 -18.81 -14.56 -6.49
N GLU A 57 -19.00 -13.28 -6.75
CA GLU A 57 -17.94 -12.27 -6.74
C GLU A 57 -17.25 -12.20 -5.38
N LEU A 58 -18.02 -12.16 -4.27
CA LEU A 58 -17.47 -12.14 -2.93
C LEU A 58 -16.66 -13.40 -2.58
N ILE A 59 -17.10 -14.58 -3.01
CA ILE A 59 -16.35 -15.84 -2.83
C ILE A 59 -15.06 -15.85 -3.69
N ALA A 60 -15.11 -15.30 -4.90
CA ALA A 60 -13.93 -15.17 -5.75
C ALA A 60 -12.92 -14.18 -5.15
N LEU A 61 -13.39 -13.08 -4.58
CA LEU A 61 -12.58 -12.09 -3.89
C LEU A 61 -11.86 -12.67 -2.68
N GLN A 62 -12.58 -13.40 -1.80
CA GLN A 62 -11.99 -14.08 -0.66
C GLN A 62 -10.86 -15.04 -1.09
N ARG A 63 -11.08 -15.84 -2.14
CA ARG A 63 -10.06 -16.75 -2.68
C ARG A 63 -8.83 -16.04 -3.24
N LEU A 64 -8.99 -14.85 -3.83
CA LEU A 64 -7.87 -14.03 -4.29
C LEU A 64 -7.08 -13.43 -3.12
N ASP A 65 -7.77 -12.99 -2.06
CA ASP A 65 -7.13 -12.48 -0.85
C ASP A 65 -6.36 -13.59 -0.10
N ASP A 66 -6.97 -14.75 0.12
CA ASP A 66 -6.33 -15.91 0.77
C ASP A 66 -5.06 -16.33 0.00
N LYS A 67 -5.17 -16.42 -1.34
CA LYS A 67 -4.06 -16.74 -2.22
C LYS A 67 -2.98 -15.66 -2.22
N CYS A 68 -3.35 -14.37 -2.14
CA CYS A 68 -2.39 -13.27 -2.00
C CYS A 68 -1.58 -13.43 -0.70
N VAL A 69 -2.25 -13.65 0.43
CA VAL A 69 -1.58 -13.83 1.73
C VAL A 69 -0.62 -15.01 1.70
N GLN A 70 -1.02 -16.15 1.14
CA GLN A 70 -0.13 -17.30 0.96
C GLN A 70 1.09 -16.94 0.10
N LEU A 71 0.89 -16.30 -1.06
CA LEU A 71 1.99 -15.92 -1.95
C LEU A 71 2.95 -14.90 -1.33
N GLN A 72 2.48 -14.01 -0.44
CA GLN A 72 3.33 -13.12 0.33
C GLN A 72 4.17 -13.87 1.36
N GLN A 73 3.60 -14.86 2.05
CA GLN A 73 4.34 -15.75 2.98
C GLN A 73 5.41 -16.58 2.25
N GLU A 74 5.13 -17.00 1.01
CA GLU A 74 6.07 -17.69 0.11
C GLU A 74 7.10 -16.75 -0.56
N GLY A 75 7.04 -15.43 -0.30
CA GLY A 75 7.90 -14.42 -0.93
C GLY A 75 7.65 -14.22 -2.44
N CYS A 76 6.58 -14.79 -2.99
CA CYS A 76 6.19 -14.73 -4.40
C CYS A 76 5.47 -13.42 -4.76
N TYR A 77 6.07 -12.27 -4.41
CA TYR A 77 5.44 -10.95 -4.48
C TYR A 77 4.88 -10.55 -5.86
N ALA A 78 5.50 -10.97 -6.97
CA ALA A 78 4.96 -10.69 -8.31
C ALA A 78 3.60 -11.38 -8.55
N LYS A 79 3.43 -12.62 -8.09
CA LYS A 79 2.16 -13.34 -8.17
C LYS A 79 1.14 -12.81 -7.16
N ALA A 80 1.60 -12.31 -6.01
CA ALA A 80 0.74 -11.65 -5.04
C ALA A 80 0.18 -10.32 -5.61
N LEU A 81 1.00 -9.55 -6.34
CA LEU A 81 0.57 -8.35 -7.06
C LEU A 81 -0.55 -8.68 -8.04
N GLU A 82 -0.39 -9.71 -8.89
CA GLU A 82 -1.47 -10.14 -9.79
C GLU A 82 -2.77 -10.47 -9.05
N CYS A 83 -2.70 -11.10 -7.88
CA CYS A 83 -3.90 -11.44 -7.09
C CYS A 83 -4.58 -10.19 -6.53
N LEU A 84 -3.79 -9.21 -6.06
CA LEU A 84 -4.31 -7.92 -5.59
C LEU A 84 -4.93 -7.10 -6.72
N GLU A 85 -4.32 -7.03 -7.90
CA GLU A 85 -4.85 -6.30 -9.05
C GLU A 85 -6.16 -6.92 -9.57
N LYS A 86 -6.23 -8.26 -9.66
CA LYS A 86 -7.48 -8.98 -9.97
C LYS A 86 -8.56 -8.74 -8.91
N GLY A 87 -8.17 -8.70 -7.63
CA GLY A 87 -9.05 -8.36 -6.51
C GLY A 87 -9.49 -6.90 -6.50
N LEU A 88 -8.68 -5.97 -7.00
CA LEU A 88 -8.99 -4.54 -7.11
C LEU A 88 -10.09 -4.32 -8.15
N VAL A 89 -10.00 -4.97 -9.32
CA VAL A 89 -11.06 -4.92 -10.35
C VAL A 89 -12.40 -5.44 -9.81
N LEU A 90 -12.40 -6.59 -9.10
CA LEU A 90 -13.63 -7.10 -8.47
C LEU A 90 -14.16 -6.13 -7.40
N ARG A 91 -13.30 -5.55 -6.55
CA ARG A 91 -13.72 -4.55 -5.56
C ARG A 91 -14.35 -3.31 -6.21
N GLN A 92 -13.75 -2.81 -7.29
CA GLN A 92 -14.26 -1.68 -8.04
C GLN A 92 -15.66 -1.96 -8.64
N HIS A 93 -15.89 -3.19 -9.11
CA HIS A 93 -17.20 -3.64 -9.60
C HIS A 93 -18.24 -3.78 -8.47
N SER A 94 -17.92 -4.51 -7.40
CA SER A 94 -18.89 -4.88 -6.36
C SER A 94 -19.17 -3.75 -5.33
N PHE A 95 -18.21 -2.87 -5.05
CA PHE A 95 -18.31 -1.80 -4.03
C PHE A 95 -18.21 -0.37 -4.59
N GLY A 96 -17.77 -0.20 -5.85
CA GLY A 96 -17.56 1.09 -6.49
C GLY A 96 -16.17 1.69 -6.23
N SER A 97 -15.66 2.48 -7.18
CA SER A 97 -14.28 3.01 -7.20
C SER A 97 -13.88 3.92 -6.03
N GLU A 98 -14.84 4.43 -5.27
CA GLU A 98 -14.59 5.30 -4.11
C GLU A 98 -14.71 4.57 -2.76
N SER A 99 -14.93 3.25 -2.74
CA SER A 99 -15.09 2.48 -1.50
C SER A 99 -13.78 2.33 -0.70
N ASP A 100 -13.90 2.16 0.62
CA ASP A 100 -12.74 1.96 1.50
C ASP A 100 -12.04 0.61 1.23
N GLU A 101 -12.76 -0.40 0.74
CA GLU A 101 -12.21 -1.69 0.30
C GLU A 101 -11.32 -1.51 -0.95
N VAL A 102 -11.77 -0.72 -1.93
CA VAL A 102 -10.98 -0.35 -3.11
C VAL A 102 -9.74 0.41 -2.68
N TRP A 103 -9.89 1.47 -1.87
CA TRP A 103 -8.75 2.28 -1.43
C TRP A 103 -7.75 1.50 -0.56
N THR A 104 -8.22 0.60 0.31
CA THR A 104 -7.35 -0.33 1.06
C THR A 104 -6.61 -1.27 0.12
N CYS A 105 -7.24 -1.75 -0.95
CA CYS A 105 -6.60 -2.59 -1.95
C CYS A 105 -5.55 -1.79 -2.77
N CYS A 106 -5.87 -0.58 -3.24
CA CYS A 106 -4.93 0.35 -3.90
C CYS A 106 -3.66 0.57 -3.06
N ARG A 107 -3.81 0.75 -1.74
CA ARG A 107 -2.67 0.91 -0.83
C ARG A 107 -1.75 -0.32 -0.87
N LYS A 108 -2.31 -1.52 -0.70
CA LYS A 108 -1.56 -2.80 -0.73
C LYS A 108 -0.87 -3.03 -2.08
N VAL A 109 -1.54 -2.72 -3.20
CA VAL A 109 -0.94 -2.78 -4.54
C VAL A 109 0.26 -1.84 -4.63
N GLY A 110 0.13 -0.59 -4.16
CA GLY A 110 1.24 0.38 -4.11
C GLY A 110 2.41 -0.05 -3.22
N GLU A 111 2.14 -0.67 -2.07
CA GLU A 111 3.16 -1.24 -1.18
C GLU A 111 3.94 -2.38 -1.86
N ILE A 112 3.25 -3.33 -2.50
CA ILE A 112 3.90 -4.44 -3.22
C ILE A 112 4.65 -3.96 -4.47
N CYS A 113 4.12 -2.98 -5.20
CA CYS A 113 4.83 -2.34 -6.33
C CYS A 113 6.15 -1.70 -5.87
N ASN A 114 6.14 -0.99 -4.73
CA ASN A 114 7.37 -0.41 -4.14
C ASN A 114 8.40 -1.47 -3.76
N LEU A 115 7.95 -2.56 -3.12
CA LEU A 115 8.82 -3.68 -2.74
C LEU A 115 9.48 -4.32 -3.97
N LEU A 116 8.67 -4.73 -4.96
CA LEU A 116 9.16 -5.33 -6.21
C LEU A 116 10.09 -4.39 -6.97
N ALA A 117 9.75 -3.10 -7.04
CA ALA A 117 10.59 -2.09 -7.66
C ALA A 117 11.98 -2.02 -7.01
N MET A 118 12.08 -2.07 -5.68
CA MET A 118 13.38 -2.07 -5.01
C MET A 118 14.14 -3.39 -5.17
N THR A 119 13.44 -4.54 -5.18
CA THR A 119 14.06 -5.84 -5.51
C THR A 119 14.64 -5.86 -6.92
N TYR A 120 13.89 -5.41 -7.94
CA TYR A 120 14.36 -5.34 -9.32
C TYR A 120 15.43 -4.26 -9.52
N LEU A 121 15.36 -3.15 -8.78
CA LEU A 121 16.40 -2.13 -8.80
C LEU A 121 17.73 -2.64 -8.20
N GLN A 122 17.70 -3.54 -7.23
CA GLN A 122 18.90 -4.22 -6.72
C GLN A 122 19.48 -5.24 -7.71
N GLN A 123 18.65 -5.80 -8.59
CA GLN A 123 19.01 -6.77 -9.63
C GLN A 123 19.38 -6.12 -10.97
N ASP A 124 19.53 -4.79 -11.02
CA ASP A 124 19.78 -4.00 -12.25
C ASP A 124 18.71 -4.16 -13.37
N SER A 125 17.52 -4.67 -13.06
CA SER A 125 16.41 -4.77 -14.01
C SER A 125 15.61 -3.46 -14.07
N PHE A 126 16.13 -2.47 -14.79
CA PHE A 126 15.56 -1.11 -14.81
C PHE A 126 14.24 -0.95 -15.57
N ARG A 127 13.84 -1.92 -16.42
CA ARG A 127 12.67 -1.80 -17.30
C ARG A 127 11.38 -1.73 -16.49
N ASP A 128 11.20 -2.72 -15.62
CA ASP A 128 9.93 -2.95 -14.93
C ASP A 128 9.81 -2.04 -13.67
N VAL A 129 10.95 -1.59 -13.13
CA VAL A 129 11.01 -0.71 -11.95
C VAL A 129 10.28 0.61 -12.16
N LEU A 130 10.46 1.27 -13.32
CA LEU A 130 9.80 2.55 -13.57
C LEU A 130 8.28 2.40 -13.72
N GLU A 131 7.83 1.28 -14.29
CA GLU A 131 6.40 0.97 -14.43
C GLU A 131 5.76 0.72 -13.07
N LEU A 132 6.36 -0.15 -12.24
CA LEU A 132 5.93 -0.42 -10.87
C LEU A 132 5.89 0.85 -10.01
N LEU A 133 6.90 1.72 -10.09
CA LEU A 133 6.94 2.94 -9.30
C LEU A 133 5.94 4.00 -9.76
N LYS A 134 5.65 4.12 -11.06
CA LYS A 134 4.55 4.95 -11.55
C LYS A 134 3.20 4.43 -11.08
N LYS A 135 2.99 3.10 -11.15
CA LYS A 135 1.79 2.42 -10.65
C LYS A 135 1.58 2.71 -9.16
N ALA A 136 2.66 2.61 -8.37
CA ALA A 136 2.66 2.98 -6.96
C ALA A 136 2.38 4.47 -6.72
N GLU A 137 2.94 5.39 -7.52
CA GLU A 137 2.77 6.84 -7.33
C GLU A 137 1.30 7.26 -7.52
N ILE A 138 0.65 6.69 -8.53
CA ILE A 138 -0.77 6.90 -8.83
C ILE A 138 -1.64 6.36 -7.67
N LEU A 139 -1.43 5.11 -7.27
CA LEU A 139 -2.24 4.44 -6.24
C LEU A 139 -2.01 4.99 -4.83
N THR A 140 -0.81 5.48 -4.52
CA THR A 140 -0.49 6.08 -3.23
C THR A 140 -0.83 7.57 -3.14
N LYS A 141 -1.36 8.20 -4.19
CA LYS A 141 -1.69 9.65 -4.23
C LYS A 141 -2.57 10.12 -3.06
N ARG A 142 -3.46 9.26 -2.53
CA ARG A 142 -4.34 9.52 -1.35
C ARG A 142 -3.73 9.08 0.00
N PHE A 143 -2.55 8.45 0.01
CA PHE A 143 -1.88 7.93 1.20
C PHE A 143 -0.51 8.62 1.38
N PRO A 144 -0.44 9.74 2.13
CA PRO A 144 0.77 10.55 2.25
C PRO A 144 2.06 9.76 2.56
N ALA A 145 2.02 8.86 3.54
CA ALA A 145 3.17 8.02 3.91
C ALA A 145 3.63 7.12 2.75
N GLY A 146 2.71 6.37 2.12
CA GLY A 146 3.03 5.52 0.97
C GLY A 146 3.52 6.30 -0.26
N ARG A 147 3.02 7.53 -0.44
CA ARG A 147 3.50 8.43 -1.51
C ARG A 147 4.92 8.91 -1.26
N ALA A 148 5.27 9.24 -0.03
CA ALA A 148 6.63 9.64 0.34
C ALA A 148 7.64 8.50 0.13
N VAL A 149 7.29 7.27 0.53
CA VAL A 149 8.06 6.06 0.21
C VAL A 149 8.24 5.87 -1.29
N THR A 150 7.17 6.03 -2.07
CA THR A 150 7.24 5.89 -3.54
C THR A 150 8.15 6.94 -4.18
N LEU A 151 8.10 8.18 -3.72
CA LEU A 151 8.96 9.27 -4.20
C LEU A 151 10.44 9.04 -3.83
N ASN A 152 10.73 8.50 -2.65
CA ASN A 152 12.06 8.04 -2.28
C ASN A 152 12.58 6.94 -3.23
N ASN A 153 11.73 5.95 -3.53
CA ASN A 153 12.07 4.86 -4.44
C ASN A 153 12.29 5.34 -5.89
N LEU A 154 11.47 6.28 -6.37
CA LEU A 154 11.68 6.98 -7.65
C LEU A 154 13.01 7.75 -7.67
N ALA A 155 13.39 8.37 -6.55
CA ALA A 155 14.68 9.03 -6.44
C ALA A 155 15.85 8.05 -6.50
N CYS A 156 15.75 6.89 -5.85
CA CYS A 156 16.73 5.81 -5.97
C CYS A 156 16.87 5.32 -7.43
N TYR A 157 15.75 5.14 -8.14
CA TYR A 157 15.75 4.80 -9.56
C TYR A 157 16.46 5.88 -10.41
N TYR A 158 16.03 7.15 -10.28
CA TYR A 158 16.63 8.25 -11.04
C TYR A 158 18.11 8.45 -10.71
N ARG A 159 18.54 8.24 -9.45
CA ARG A 159 19.94 8.29 -9.03
C ARG A 159 20.77 7.21 -9.73
N ARG A 160 20.30 5.96 -9.78
CA ARG A 160 21.00 4.86 -10.49
C ARG A 160 21.05 5.08 -12.01
N GLN A 161 20.05 5.75 -12.58
CA GLN A 161 20.04 6.20 -13.98
C GLN A 161 20.83 7.51 -14.23
N GLY A 162 21.59 8.02 -13.25
CA GLY A 162 22.36 9.26 -13.37
C GLY A 162 21.54 10.56 -13.46
N ASN A 163 20.21 10.51 -13.34
CA ASN A 163 19.34 11.67 -13.39
C ASN A 163 19.20 12.34 -12.01
N LEU A 164 20.33 12.87 -11.52
CA LEU A 164 20.48 13.38 -10.16
C LEU A 164 19.54 14.55 -9.82
N HIS A 165 19.21 15.39 -10.81
CA HIS A 165 18.26 16.50 -10.60
C HIS A 165 16.84 15.99 -10.36
N LYS A 166 16.31 15.07 -11.18
CA LYS A 166 15.01 14.45 -10.94
C LYS A 166 14.98 13.68 -9.62
N ALA A 167 16.05 12.97 -9.28
CA ALA A 167 16.16 12.30 -7.99
C ALA A 167 16.04 13.28 -6.81
N LEU A 168 16.73 14.42 -6.87
CA LEU A 168 16.66 15.44 -5.83
C LEU A 168 15.27 16.09 -5.74
N ASP A 169 14.58 16.27 -6.86
CA ASP A 169 13.23 16.86 -6.87
C ASP A 169 12.19 15.89 -6.30
N CYS A 170 12.25 14.59 -6.63
CA CYS A 170 11.45 13.56 -5.97
C CYS A 170 11.65 13.55 -4.44
N LEU A 171 12.90 13.67 -3.96
CA LEU A 171 13.21 13.70 -2.53
C LEU A 171 12.70 14.95 -1.82
N LYS A 172 12.74 16.12 -2.46
CA LYS A 172 12.13 17.34 -1.92
C LYS A 172 10.61 17.20 -1.76
N GLU A 173 9.94 16.57 -2.73
CA GLU A 173 8.49 16.33 -2.62
C GLU A 173 8.15 15.27 -1.57
N ALA A 174 8.97 14.23 -1.42
CA ALA A 174 8.86 13.29 -0.29
C ALA A 174 8.98 14.04 1.04
N PHE A 175 10.08 14.78 1.26
CA PHE A 175 10.33 15.55 2.48
C PHE A 175 9.19 16.54 2.82
N LYS A 176 8.63 17.23 1.82
CA LYS A 176 7.46 18.12 2.00
C LYS A 176 6.18 17.40 2.43
N ILE A 177 6.04 16.10 2.14
CA ILE A 177 4.93 15.28 2.61
C ILE A 177 5.23 14.80 4.03
N GLU A 178 6.44 14.28 4.27
CA GLU A 178 6.90 13.74 5.55
C GLU A 178 6.89 14.80 6.68
N ALA A 179 7.22 16.05 6.36
CA ALA A 179 7.15 17.18 7.28
C ALA A 179 5.71 17.52 7.76
N ARG A 180 4.68 16.92 7.15
CA ARG A 180 3.27 17.02 7.57
C ARG A 180 2.77 15.75 8.27
N LEU A 181 3.64 14.80 8.57
CA LEU A 181 3.32 13.53 9.21
C LEU A 181 4.01 13.45 10.58
N GLU A 182 3.21 13.40 11.63
CA GLU A 182 3.68 13.30 13.02
C GLU A 182 4.45 11.98 13.19
N ASN A 183 3.78 10.85 12.98
CA ASN A 183 4.31 9.50 13.16
C ASN A 183 4.65 8.86 11.81
N LEU A 184 5.86 9.11 11.31
CA LEU A 184 6.44 8.38 10.18
C LEU A 184 7.76 7.75 10.64
N SER A 185 7.89 6.44 10.51
CA SER A 185 9.15 5.73 10.68
C SER A 185 10.09 6.01 9.50
N ASN A 186 11.39 6.01 9.76
CA ASN A 186 12.45 6.12 8.75
C ASN A 186 12.55 7.51 8.08
N LYS A 187 12.21 8.60 8.78
CA LYS A 187 12.40 9.98 8.26
C LYS A 187 13.87 10.24 7.84
N ALA A 188 14.81 9.50 8.41
CA ALA A 188 16.22 9.54 8.05
C ALA A 188 16.52 9.10 6.60
N ASP A 189 15.74 8.18 6.01
CA ASP A 189 16.01 7.61 4.68
C ASP A 189 15.99 8.69 3.58
N THR A 190 15.03 9.62 3.64
CA THR A 190 14.94 10.76 2.73
C THR A 190 16.19 11.64 2.82
N HIS A 191 16.64 11.94 4.04
CA HIS A 191 17.86 12.72 4.27
C HIS A 191 19.12 12.00 3.78
N LEU A 192 19.25 10.69 4.01
CA LEU A 192 20.37 9.88 3.49
C LEU A 192 20.38 9.83 1.96
N ASN A 193 19.21 9.68 1.32
CA ASN A 193 19.09 9.73 -0.13
C ASN A 193 19.41 11.12 -0.70
N MET A 194 18.98 12.21 -0.03
CA MET A 194 19.35 13.57 -0.40
C MET A 194 20.85 13.81 -0.27
N CYS A 195 21.47 13.33 0.81
CA CYS A 195 22.93 13.36 1.00
C CYS A 195 23.66 12.69 -0.18
N ALA A 196 23.28 11.46 -0.53
CA ALA A 196 23.89 10.71 -1.62
C ALA A 196 23.76 11.44 -2.98
N VAL A 197 22.57 11.95 -3.31
CA VAL A 197 22.33 12.69 -4.56
C VAL A 197 23.09 14.02 -4.59
N LEU A 198 23.10 14.78 -3.49
CA LEU A 198 23.83 16.04 -3.38
C LEU A 198 25.35 15.84 -3.47
N SER A 199 25.88 14.76 -2.90
CA SER A 199 27.30 14.41 -2.99
C SER A 199 27.71 14.09 -4.43
N GLN A 200 26.89 13.30 -5.15
CA GLN A 200 27.10 13.03 -6.58
C GLN A 200 26.98 14.28 -7.48
N LEU A 201 26.23 15.30 -7.03
CA LEU A 201 26.15 16.63 -7.66
C LEU A 201 27.31 17.58 -7.25
N GLY A 202 28.30 17.13 -6.48
CA GLY A 202 29.40 17.96 -5.97
C GLY A 202 29.01 18.96 -4.86
N LYS A 203 27.77 18.89 -4.36
CA LYS A 203 27.22 19.80 -3.34
C LYS A 203 27.54 19.32 -1.93
N HIS A 204 28.82 19.09 -1.65
CA HIS A 204 29.29 18.40 -0.45
C HIS A 204 28.85 19.06 0.87
N GLN A 205 28.81 20.40 0.95
CA GLN A 205 28.33 21.10 2.15
C GLN A 205 26.84 20.82 2.41
N SER A 206 26.00 20.83 1.36
CA SER A 206 24.59 20.50 1.48
C SER A 206 24.38 19.02 1.81
N ALA A 207 25.20 18.13 1.24
CA ALA A 207 25.19 16.71 1.55
C ALA A 207 25.51 16.44 3.04
N LEU A 208 26.54 17.11 3.58
CA LEU A 208 26.91 17.03 4.99
C LEU A 208 25.76 17.47 5.91
N SER A 209 25.08 18.57 5.60
CA SER A 209 23.90 19.00 6.37
C SER A 209 22.77 17.96 6.34
N GLN A 210 22.52 17.30 5.20
CA GLN A 210 21.54 16.22 5.13
C GLN A 210 21.96 14.98 5.94
N ALA A 211 23.24 14.61 5.92
CA ALA A 211 23.76 13.53 6.75
C ALA A 211 23.62 13.83 8.25
N GLN A 212 23.87 15.08 8.66
CA GLN A 212 23.67 15.53 10.04
C GLN A 212 22.19 15.43 10.46
N SER A 213 21.25 15.86 9.61
CA SER A 213 19.81 15.70 9.87
C SER A 213 19.40 14.23 10.01
N ALA A 214 19.91 13.35 9.14
CA ALA A 214 19.65 11.90 9.25
C ALA A 214 20.16 11.31 10.57
N LEU A 215 21.36 11.69 11.00
CA LEU A 215 21.95 11.20 12.26
C LEU A 215 21.15 11.63 13.50
N VAL A 216 20.61 12.86 13.52
CA VAL A 216 19.74 13.33 14.61
C VAL A 216 18.46 12.48 14.67
N LEU A 217 17.78 12.28 13.53
CA LEU A 217 16.55 11.49 13.46
C LEU A 217 16.77 10.03 13.87
N LEU A 218 17.84 9.38 13.40
CA LEU A 218 18.19 8.00 13.81
C LEU A 218 18.49 7.91 15.31
N HIS A 219 19.08 8.95 15.90
CA HIS A 219 19.35 9.00 17.33
C HIS A 219 18.05 9.13 18.15
N GLU A 220 17.12 9.97 17.70
CA GLU A 220 15.78 10.12 18.29
C GLU A 220 14.98 8.80 18.19
N GLU A 221 14.95 8.15 17.03
CA GLU A 221 14.30 6.84 16.82
C GLU A 221 14.87 5.77 17.77
N LEU A 222 16.20 5.70 17.92
CA LEU A 222 16.87 4.77 18.85
C LEU A 222 16.54 5.06 20.32
N GLN A 223 16.45 6.33 20.73
CA GLN A 223 16.08 6.69 22.10
C GLN A 223 14.63 6.30 22.40
N LEU A 224 13.69 6.58 21.49
CA LEU A 224 12.28 6.23 21.66
C LEU A 224 12.08 4.70 21.77
N GLY A 225 12.74 3.93 20.89
CA GLY A 225 12.72 2.46 20.95
C GLY A 225 13.37 1.86 22.21
N HIS A 226 14.22 2.63 22.91
CA HIS A 226 14.75 2.25 24.22
C HIS A 226 13.76 2.49 25.35
N VAL A 227 12.96 3.57 25.29
CA VAL A 227 11.96 3.91 26.31
C VAL A 227 10.78 2.93 26.31
N GLU A 228 10.30 2.49 25.14
CA GLU A 228 9.22 1.48 25.05
C GLU A 228 9.62 0.09 25.55
N ASN A 229 10.93 -0.22 25.57
CA ASN A 229 11.46 -1.50 26.04
C ASN A 229 11.82 -1.53 27.54
N ILE A 230 11.62 -0.44 28.29
CA ILE A 230 11.75 -0.48 29.75
C ILE A 230 10.48 -1.16 30.30
N PRO A 231 10.58 -2.33 30.97
CA PRO A 231 9.42 -2.90 31.64
C PRO A 231 8.97 -1.90 32.70
N THR A 232 7.75 -1.38 32.58
CA THR A 232 7.17 -0.53 33.61
C THR A 232 7.09 -1.36 34.88
N ARG A 233 8.06 -1.14 35.78
CA ARG A 233 8.12 -1.80 37.09
C ARG A 233 6.93 -1.30 37.89
N THR A 234 5.81 -1.99 37.73
CA THR A 234 4.61 -1.81 38.54
C THR A 234 5.05 -1.85 39.99
N LYS A 235 4.81 -0.75 40.70
CA LYS A 235 4.88 -0.76 42.15
C LYS A 235 3.75 -1.68 42.61
N ASN A 236 4.10 -2.94 42.85
CA ASN A 236 3.28 -3.79 43.69
C ASN A 236 3.51 -3.28 45.11
N ASP A 237 2.66 -2.36 45.53
CA ASP A 237 2.53 -1.96 46.92
C ASP A 237 2.01 -3.17 47.70
N GLY A 238 2.97 -3.91 48.28
CA GLY A 238 2.73 -5.06 49.13
C GLY A 238 2.98 -4.68 50.58
N GLU A 239 1.90 -4.32 51.29
CA GLU A 239 1.94 -4.05 52.72
C GLU A 239 2.41 -5.28 53.51
N SER A 240 3.41 -5.12 54.36
CA SER A 240 3.59 -6.00 55.53
C SER A 240 4.32 -5.25 56.64
N SER A 241 3.51 -4.74 57.57
CA SER A 241 3.85 -4.11 58.84
C SER A 241 4.94 -4.80 59.67
N VAL A 242 5.81 -4.01 60.30
CA VAL A 242 6.32 -4.29 61.66
C VAL A 242 6.35 -3.00 62.49
N THR A 243 5.57 -2.97 63.56
CA THR A 243 5.61 -2.04 64.72
C THR A 243 6.89 -2.25 65.53
N THR A 244 7.60 -1.26 66.09
CA THR A 244 7.31 -0.45 67.31
C THR A 244 8.38 0.68 67.43
N ASP A 245 8.41 1.68 68.33
CA ASP A 245 7.52 2.18 69.41
C ASP A 245 7.81 3.70 69.67
N PRO A 246 7.05 4.43 70.51
CA PRO A 246 7.12 5.90 70.61
C PRO A 246 8.12 6.45 71.66
N THR A 247 8.42 7.75 71.59
CA THR A 247 9.02 8.51 72.70
C THR A 247 8.59 9.97 72.66
N ILE A 248 7.85 10.38 73.72
CA ILE A 248 7.37 11.74 74.07
C ILE A 248 6.26 12.30 73.18
#